data_AF-A0A3E1B873-F1
#
_entry.id   AF-A0A3E1B873-F1
#
_cell.length_a   1.000
_cell.length_b   1.000
_cell.length_c   1.000
_cell.angle_alpha   90.00
_cell.angle_beta   90.00
_cell.angle_gamma   90.00
#
_symmetry.space_group_name_H-M   'P 1'
#
loop_
_entity.id
_entity.type
_entity.pdbx_description
1 polymer ?
#
loop_
_entity_poly.entity_id
_entity_poly.type
_entity_poly.pdbx_seq_one_letter_code
_entity_poly.pdbx_strand_id
1 'polypeptide(L)'
;MKRITTTVVALLVTLAPASGFAAPVTCTGSPAAMIDAAKSEMQSGLDRAITAIKDHDQKTVDLLTRWLGVRNSDQEQRVLGVLRAARGLSDSLTFVCDMANDEGTFEKIVAQADNGHELLFTARYFGYPETGLVSRPTILFHEVTHIPSVADTNGNDNPKEVYSKDEVLKLANDKPADALRNASNYHYFLGAFLYGE
;
A
#
# COMPACT_ATOMS: atom_id res chain seq x y z
N MET A 1 45.16 -11.47 66.29
CA MET A 1 43.84 -11.14 65.68
C MET A 1 44.10 -10.55 64.29
N LYS A 2 43.84 -11.31 63.21
CA LYS A 2 44.04 -10.87 61.81
C LYS A 2 42.79 -10.14 61.32
N ARG A 3 42.92 -8.88 60.88
CA ARG A 3 41.84 -8.10 60.25
C ARG A 3 41.74 -8.49 58.77
N ILE A 4 40.55 -8.89 58.34
CA ILE A 4 40.21 -9.15 56.94
C ILE A 4 39.59 -7.87 56.38
N THR A 5 40.24 -7.27 55.39
CA THR A 5 39.76 -6.08 54.69
C THR A 5 38.97 -6.54 53.46
N THR A 6 37.65 -6.42 53.49
CA THR A 6 36.77 -6.78 52.37
C THR A 6 36.68 -5.59 51.41
N THR A 7 37.32 -5.70 50.25
CA THR A 7 37.18 -4.72 49.15
C THR A 7 35.89 -5.00 48.40
N VAL A 8 34.93 -4.07 48.48
CA VAL A 8 33.70 -4.08 47.68
C VAL A 8 34.04 -3.52 46.30
N VAL A 9 34.11 -4.38 45.29
CA VAL A 9 34.23 -3.99 43.88
C VAL A 9 32.84 -3.59 43.39
N ALA A 10 32.63 -2.30 43.18
CA ALA A 10 31.43 -1.76 42.56
C ALA A 10 31.41 -2.14 41.07
N LEU A 11 30.54 -3.09 40.70
CA LEU A 11 30.28 -3.46 39.32
C LEU A 11 29.39 -2.39 38.68
N LEU A 12 29.98 -1.43 37.97
CA LEU A 12 29.23 -0.51 37.09
C LEU A 12 28.72 -1.31 35.89
N VAL A 13 27.45 -1.70 35.93
CA VAL A 13 26.72 -2.20 34.76
C VAL A 13 26.40 -0.98 33.89
N THR A 14 27.17 -0.76 32.83
CA THR A 14 26.81 0.20 31.79
C THR A 14 25.66 -0.39 30.99
N LEU A 15 24.43 0.05 31.28
CA LEU A 15 23.28 -0.18 30.41
C LEU A 15 23.58 0.52 29.08
N ALA A 16 23.93 -0.26 28.05
CA ALA A 16 23.90 0.25 26.69
C ALA A 16 22.47 0.72 26.42
N PRO A 17 22.25 1.95 25.88
CA PRO A 17 20.92 2.34 25.45
C PRO A 17 20.46 1.30 24.43
N ALA A 18 19.33 0.66 24.72
CA ALA A 18 18.63 -0.09 23.69
C ALA A 18 18.41 0.89 22.54
N SER A 19 18.92 0.55 21.36
CA SER A 19 18.61 1.24 20.11
C SER A 19 17.12 1.03 19.83
N GLY A 20 16.28 1.75 20.57
CA GLY A 20 14.85 1.74 20.39
C GLY A 20 14.58 2.39 19.05
N PHE A 21 14.01 1.63 18.12
CA PHE A 21 13.44 2.19 16.91
C PHE A 21 12.52 3.34 17.29
N ALA A 22 12.73 4.50 16.67
CA ALA A 22 11.83 5.61 16.86
C ALA A 22 10.42 5.16 16.44
N ALA A 23 9.42 5.43 17.27
CA ALA A 23 8.05 5.13 16.90
C ALA A 23 7.70 5.88 15.60
N PRO A 24 6.91 5.28 14.69
CA PRO A 24 6.36 6.00 13.55
C PRO A 24 5.73 7.32 13.98
N VAL A 25 6.02 8.39 13.24
CA VAL A 25 5.47 9.72 13.51
C VAL A 25 4.55 10.13 12.38
N THR A 26 3.57 10.99 12.64
CA THR A 26 2.78 11.60 11.57
C THR A 26 3.71 12.24 10.54
N CYS A 27 3.45 11.99 9.25
CA CYS A 27 4.22 12.62 8.18
C CYS A 27 4.12 14.15 8.28
N THR A 28 5.23 14.86 8.13
CA THR A 28 5.29 16.33 8.13
C THR A 28 6.17 16.84 6.99
N GLY A 29 6.09 18.14 6.67
CA GLY A 29 6.94 18.75 5.65
C GLY A 29 6.77 18.16 4.24
N SER A 30 7.87 17.97 3.52
CA SER A 30 7.86 17.45 2.15
C SER A 30 7.22 16.05 2.01
N PRO A 31 7.50 15.06 2.89
CA PRO A 31 6.77 13.79 2.90
C PRO A 31 5.25 13.92 2.94
N ALA A 32 4.72 14.78 3.83
CA ALA A 32 3.27 15.02 3.92
C ALA A 32 2.70 15.58 2.61
N ALA A 33 3.35 16.59 2.03
CA ALA A 33 2.92 17.18 0.76
C ALA A 33 2.94 16.17 -0.41
N MET A 34 3.94 15.28 -0.45
CA MET A 34 4.02 14.21 -1.47
C MET A 34 2.90 13.18 -1.30
N ILE A 35 2.54 12.83 -0.07
CA ILE A 35 1.42 11.91 0.20
C ILE A 35 0.09 12.58 -0.14
N ASP A 36 -0.11 13.84 0.21
CA ASP A 36 -1.34 14.58 -0.12
C ASP A 36 -1.54 14.67 -1.63
N ALA A 37 -0.46 14.95 -2.39
CA ALA A 37 -0.49 14.95 -3.85
C ALA A 37 -0.83 13.56 -4.42
N ALA A 38 -0.20 12.50 -3.91
CA ALA A 38 -0.47 11.12 -4.33
C ALA A 38 -1.91 10.69 -4.00
N LYS A 39 -2.43 11.05 -2.82
CA LYS A 39 -3.81 10.80 -2.41
C LYS A 39 -4.79 11.52 -3.34
N SER A 40 -4.55 12.79 -3.65
CA SER A 40 -5.43 13.56 -4.54
C SER A 40 -5.48 12.96 -5.94
N GLU A 41 -4.33 12.58 -6.51
CA GLU A 41 -4.26 11.95 -7.84
C GLU A 41 -4.91 10.56 -7.84
N MET A 42 -4.66 9.75 -6.80
CA MET A 42 -5.35 8.47 -6.62
C MET A 42 -6.88 8.66 -6.57
N GLN A 43 -7.39 9.59 -5.76
CA GLN A 43 -8.82 9.88 -5.64
C GLN A 43 -9.44 10.26 -6.99
N SER A 44 -8.79 11.18 -7.72
CA SER A 44 -9.20 11.59 -9.06
C SER A 44 -9.21 10.42 -10.05
N GLY A 45 -8.18 9.56 -10.01
CA GLY A 45 -8.10 8.35 -10.82
C GLY A 45 -9.20 7.35 -10.52
N LEU A 46 -9.51 7.12 -9.24
CA LEU A 46 -10.61 6.25 -8.82
C LEU A 46 -11.97 6.80 -9.28
N ASP A 47 -12.23 8.09 -9.09
CA ASP A 47 -13.50 8.72 -9.49
C ASP A 47 -13.71 8.62 -11.02
N ARG A 48 -12.64 8.84 -11.80
CA ARG A 48 -12.66 8.69 -13.27
C ARG A 48 -12.85 7.23 -13.69
N ALA A 49 -12.14 6.28 -13.07
CA ALA A 49 -12.26 4.86 -13.40
C ALA A 49 -13.65 4.32 -13.07
N ILE A 50 -14.20 4.68 -11.90
CA ILE A 50 -15.58 4.35 -11.50
C ILE A 50 -16.58 4.82 -12.56
N THR A 51 -16.42 6.05 -13.04
CA THR A 51 -17.30 6.63 -14.08
C THR A 51 -17.16 5.87 -15.40
N ALA A 52 -15.93 5.65 -15.87
CA ALA A 52 -15.66 4.96 -17.12
C ALA A 52 -16.18 3.51 -17.14
N ILE A 53 -16.07 2.79 -16.01
CA ILE A 53 -16.63 1.43 -15.87
C ILE A 53 -18.17 1.48 -15.98
N LYS A 54 -18.83 2.41 -15.28
CA LYS A 54 -20.30 2.56 -15.33
C LYS A 54 -20.81 2.93 -16.72
N ASP A 55 -20.03 3.70 -17.46
CA ASP A 55 -20.37 4.13 -18.82
C ASP A 55 -20.00 3.06 -19.87
N HIS A 56 -19.45 1.92 -19.43
CA HIS A 56 -18.95 0.84 -20.29
C HIS A 56 -17.95 1.35 -21.34
N ASP A 57 -17.06 2.26 -20.93
CA ASP A 57 -15.96 2.72 -21.78
C ASP A 57 -15.07 1.54 -22.21
N GLN A 58 -15.01 1.28 -23.52
CA GLN A 58 -14.33 0.10 -24.07
C GLN A 58 -12.85 0.06 -23.69
N LYS A 59 -12.17 1.21 -23.68
CA LYS A 59 -10.75 1.26 -23.28
C LYS A 59 -10.57 0.80 -21.83
N THR A 60 -11.46 1.22 -20.94
CA THR A 60 -11.45 0.82 -19.54
C THR A 60 -11.77 -0.67 -19.38
N VAL A 61 -12.74 -1.20 -20.14
CA VAL A 61 -13.03 -2.65 -20.19
C VAL A 61 -11.79 -3.44 -20.62
N ASP A 62 -11.08 -2.99 -21.65
CA ASP A 62 -9.85 -3.64 -22.12
C ASP A 62 -8.76 -3.64 -21.05
N LEU A 63 -8.62 -2.55 -20.29
CA LEU A 63 -7.69 -2.45 -19.16
C LEU A 63 -8.07 -3.39 -18.00
N LEU A 64 -9.36 -3.52 -17.68
CA LEU A 64 -9.86 -4.49 -16.68
C LEU A 64 -9.54 -5.93 -17.10
N THR A 65 -9.75 -6.26 -18.37
CA THR A 65 -9.43 -7.58 -18.93
C THR A 65 -7.92 -7.86 -18.88
N ARG A 66 -7.09 -6.88 -19.24
CA ARG A 66 -5.63 -7.00 -19.28
C ARG A 66 -5.01 -7.16 -17.89
N TRP A 67 -5.38 -6.28 -16.97
CA TRP A 67 -4.68 -6.14 -15.69
C TRP A 67 -5.36 -6.88 -14.55
N LEU A 68 -6.67 -7.08 -14.59
CA LEU A 68 -7.41 -7.74 -13.49
C LEU A 68 -8.02 -9.08 -13.93
N GLY A 69 -7.89 -9.45 -15.20
CA GLY A 69 -8.44 -10.70 -15.71
C GLY A 69 -9.98 -10.71 -15.76
N VAL A 70 -10.63 -9.55 -15.76
CA VAL A 70 -12.10 -9.46 -15.82
C VAL A 70 -12.60 -10.04 -17.15
N ARG A 71 -13.62 -10.91 -17.08
CA ARG A 71 -14.23 -11.64 -18.21
C ARG A 71 -15.76 -11.51 -18.26
N ASN A 72 -16.40 -11.01 -17.21
CA ASN A 72 -17.84 -10.89 -17.12
C ASN A 72 -18.27 -9.73 -16.21
N SER A 73 -19.56 -9.42 -16.25
CA SER A 73 -20.17 -8.33 -15.49
C SER A 73 -20.02 -8.50 -13.97
N ASP A 74 -20.05 -9.71 -13.45
CA ASP A 74 -19.96 -9.95 -12.00
C ASP A 74 -18.57 -9.58 -11.47
N GLN A 75 -17.53 -9.90 -12.24
CA GLN A 75 -16.16 -9.50 -11.94
C GLN A 75 -15.96 -8.00 -12.09
N GLU A 76 -16.56 -7.37 -13.10
CA GLU A 76 -16.56 -5.91 -13.25
C GLU A 76 -17.23 -5.22 -12.05
N GLN A 77 -18.40 -5.70 -11.61
CA GLN A 77 -19.09 -5.17 -10.43
C GLN A 77 -18.26 -5.35 -9.15
N ARG A 78 -17.54 -6.47 -9.01
CA ARG A 78 -16.58 -6.66 -7.92
C ARG A 78 -15.48 -5.59 -7.95
N VAL A 79 -14.86 -5.35 -9.11
CA VAL A 79 -13.83 -4.30 -9.24
C VAL A 79 -14.41 -2.93 -8.91
N LEU A 80 -15.60 -2.61 -9.42
CA LEU A 80 -16.30 -1.36 -9.12
C LEU A 80 -16.55 -1.19 -7.61
N GLY A 81 -16.89 -2.27 -6.91
CA GLY A 81 -17.01 -2.30 -5.45
C GLY A 81 -15.70 -1.94 -4.76
N VAL A 82 -14.58 -2.54 -5.18
CA VAL A 82 -13.23 -2.25 -4.64
C VAL A 82 -12.85 -0.78 -4.86
N LEU A 83 -13.04 -0.25 -6.07
CA LEU A 83 -12.71 1.15 -6.37
C LEU A 83 -13.53 2.12 -5.52
N ARG A 84 -14.83 1.87 -5.34
CA ARG A 84 -15.71 2.68 -4.49
C ARG A 84 -15.31 2.62 -3.02
N ALA A 85 -14.99 1.43 -2.51
CA ALA A 85 -14.54 1.25 -1.14
C ALA A 85 -13.23 2.00 -0.87
N ALA A 86 -12.24 1.84 -1.76
CA ALA A 86 -10.98 2.58 -1.69
C ALA A 86 -11.19 4.11 -1.72
N ARG A 87 -12.05 4.59 -2.63
CA ARG A 87 -12.38 6.01 -2.73
C ARG A 87 -13.06 6.53 -1.47
N GLY A 88 -14.04 5.81 -0.94
CA GLY A 88 -14.76 6.20 0.28
C GLY A 88 -13.87 6.21 1.52
N LEU A 89 -12.87 5.32 1.58
CA LEU A 89 -11.92 5.24 2.68
C LEU A 89 -10.81 6.30 2.62
N SER A 90 -10.46 6.74 1.41
CA SER A 90 -9.29 7.60 1.20
C SER A 90 -9.26 8.85 2.08
N ASP A 91 -10.42 9.42 2.43
CA ASP A 91 -10.53 10.62 3.27
C ASP A 91 -10.22 10.38 4.76
N SER A 92 -10.35 9.14 5.24
CA SER A 92 -10.07 8.76 6.65
C SER A 92 -8.71 8.08 6.86
N LEU A 93 -7.90 7.92 5.81
CA LEU A 93 -6.55 7.38 5.92
C LEU A 93 -5.66 8.30 6.75
N THR A 94 -4.93 7.72 7.69
CA THR A 94 -3.89 8.38 8.45
C THR A 94 -2.53 7.93 7.93
N PHE A 95 -1.61 8.87 7.78
CA PHE A 95 -0.30 8.62 7.20
C PHE A 95 0.80 8.85 8.23
N VAL A 96 1.57 7.80 8.48
CA VAL A 96 2.74 7.84 9.35
C VAL A 96 4.00 7.58 8.52
N CYS A 97 5.09 8.22 8.92
CA CYS A 97 6.36 8.19 8.20
C CYS A 97 7.44 7.65 9.13
N ASP A 98 8.25 6.75 8.58
CA ASP A 98 9.48 6.28 9.19
C ASP A 98 10.63 6.50 8.21
N MET A 99 11.24 7.68 8.32
CA MET A 99 12.32 8.11 7.44
C MET A 99 13.68 7.54 7.87
N ALA A 100 13.76 6.92 9.06
CA ALA A 100 14.98 6.37 9.60
C ALA A 100 15.20 4.91 9.17
N ASN A 101 14.12 4.20 8.86
CA ASN A 101 14.16 2.79 8.48
C ASN A 101 13.88 2.60 6.98
N ASP A 102 14.83 1.98 6.30
CA ASP A 102 14.72 1.47 4.93
C ASP A 102 14.94 -0.06 4.95
N GLU A 103 14.21 -0.77 5.82
CA GLU A 103 14.36 -2.23 6.03
C GLU A 103 13.97 -3.08 4.79
N GLY A 104 13.87 -2.48 3.61
CA GLY A 104 13.54 -3.19 2.37
C GLY A 104 12.06 -3.53 2.21
N THR A 105 11.20 -3.17 3.16
CA THR A 105 9.74 -3.17 3.00
C THR A 105 9.30 -1.84 2.39
N PHE A 106 8.64 -1.93 1.24
CA PHE A 106 8.28 -0.80 0.39
C PHE A 106 7.36 0.18 1.13
N GLU A 107 6.27 -0.35 1.68
CA GLU A 107 5.24 0.32 2.46
C GLU A 107 4.48 -0.78 3.24
N LYS A 108 3.78 -0.43 4.33
CA LYS A 108 3.01 -1.43 5.11
C LYS A 108 1.81 -0.79 5.81
N ILE A 109 0.69 -1.50 5.82
CA ILE A 109 -0.38 -1.25 6.81
C ILE A 109 0.13 -1.67 8.20
N VAL A 110 0.35 -0.70 9.10
CA VAL A 110 0.93 -1.00 10.42
C VAL A 110 -0.12 -1.11 11.51
N ALA A 111 -1.25 -0.44 11.35
CA ALA A 111 -2.35 -0.51 12.30
C ALA A 111 -3.71 -0.26 11.64
N GLN A 112 -4.69 -1.06 12.04
CA GLN A 112 -6.08 -0.64 12.05
C GLN A 112 -6.31 -0.02 13.42
N ALA A 113 -6.36 1.31 13.48
CA ALA A 113 -6.82 1.98 14.69
C ALA A 113 -8.34 1.79 14.80
N ASP A 114 -8.90 1.85 16.01
CA ASP A 114 -10.34 1.67 16.27
C ASP A 114 -11.25 2.55 15.39
N ASN A 115 -10.70 3.64 14.82
CA ASN A 115 -11.43 4.66 14.06
C ASN A 115 -10.83 4.95 12.66
N GLY A 116 -9.81 4.23 12.20
CA GLY A 116 -9.11 4.57 10.95
C GLY A 116 -8.01 3.60 10.54
N HIS A 117 -7.43 3.82 9.37
CA HIS A 117 -6.34 2.99 8.84
C HIS A 117 -5.06 3.81 8.78
N GLU A 118 -3.99 3.28 9.40
CA GLU A 118 -2.67 3.89 9.36
C GLU A 118 -1.81 3.19 8.31
N LEU A 119 -1.35 3.98 7.33
CA LEU A 119 -0.37 3.54 6.34
C LEU A 119 1.00 4.12 6.70
N LEU A 120 1.99 3.24 6.79
CA LEU A 120 3.38 3.62 7.01
C LEU A 120 4.14 3.70 5.71
N PHE A 121 4.73 4.88 5.50
CA PHE A 121 5.64 5.15 4.40
C PHE A 121 7.07 5.26 4.89
N THR A 122 7.97 4.55 4.22
CA THR A 122 9.41 4.63 4.43
C THR A 122 10.04 5.64 3.45
N ALA A 123 11.32 5.94 3.62
CA ALA A 123 12.07 6.79 2.68
C ALA A 123 11.97 6.31 1.21
N ARG A 124 11.82 4.99 0.99
CA ARG A 124 11.75 4.38 -0.33
C ARG A 124 10.50 4.81 -1.12
N TYR A 125 9.35 4.92 -0.47
CA TYR A 125 8.10 5.37 -1.11
C TYR A 125 8.28 6.74 -1.81
N PHE A 126 8.98 7.66 -1.14
CA PHE A 126 9.22 9.01 -1.65
C PHE A 126 10.21 9.06 -2.83
N GLY A 127 10.94 7.97 -3.08
CA GLY A 127 11.79 7.81 -4.26
C GLY A 127 11.03 7.42 -5.53
N TYR A 128 9.78 6.96 -5.44
CA TYR A 128 8.97 6.64 -6.62
C TYR A 128 8.49 7.90 -7.36
N PRO A 129 8.29 7.83 -8.68
CA PRO A 129 7.82 8.97 -9.45
C PRO A 129 6.38 9.37 -9.07
N GLU A 130 6.00 10.59 -9.41
CA GLU A 130 4.64 11.12 -9.23
C GLU A 130 3.64 10.51 -10.21
N THR A 131 4.13 10.07 -11.37
CA THR A 131 3.32 9.56 -12.47
C THR A 131 3.94 8.29 -13.05
N GLY A 132 3.15 7.59 -13.87
CA GLY A 132 3.55 6.34 -14.50
C GLY A 132 2.96 5.12 -13.81
N LEU A 133 3.19 3.97 -14.44
CA LEU A 133 2.58 2.69 -14.10
C LEU A 133 2.85 2.27 -12.64
N VAL A 134 4.10 2.48 -12.18
CA VAL A 134 4.53 2.28 -10.80
C VAL A 134 4.94 3.65 -10.25
N SER A 135 4.02 4.30 -9.54
CA SER A 135 4.16 5.66 -9.04
C SER A 135 3.54 5.78 -7.65
N ARG A 136 3.84 6.87 -6.94
CA ARG A 136 3.28 7.15 -5.61
C ARG A 136 1.75 6.96 -5.52
N PRO A 137 0.91 7.53 -6.41
CA PRO A 137 -0.54 7.32 -6.33
C PRO A 137 -0.96 5.87 -6.59
N THR A 138 -0.27 5.12 -7.47
CA THR A 138 -0.63 3.72 -7.76
C THR A 138 -0.20 2.77 -6.65
N ILE A 139 0.97 3.04 -6.03
CA ILE A 139 1.44 2.34 -4.84
C ILE A 139 0.54 2.64 -3.63
N LEU A 140 0.12 3.88 -3.43
CA LEU A 140 -0.87 4.18 -2.39
C LEU A 140 -2.15 3.37 -2.59
N PHE A 141 -2.62 3.24 -3.83
CA PHE A 141 -3.79 2.41 -4.12
C PHE A 141 -3.55 0.92 -3.85
N HIS A 142 -2.35 0.39 -4.18
CA HIS A 142 -1.93 -0.97 -3.82
C HIS A 142 -2.15 -1.23 -2.32
N GLU A 143 -1.58 -0.38 -1.47
CA GLU A 143 -1.71 -0.51 -0.02
C GLU A 143 -3.15 -0.40 0.47
N VAL A 144 -3.94 0.50 -0.11
CA VAL A 144 -5.36 0.63 0.24
C VAL A 144 -6.14 -0.65 -0.08
N THR A 145 -5.77 -1.40 -1.12
CA THR A 145 -6.46 -2.67 -1.45
C THR A 145 -6.22 -3.77 -0.42
N HIS A 146 -5.13 -3.71 0.34
CA HIS A 146 -4.86 -4.66 1.42
C HIS A 146 -5.82 -4.50 2.61
N ILE A 147 -6.54 -3.38 2.70
CA ILE A 147 -7.50 -3.14 3.78
C ILE A 147 -8.71 -4.08 3.62
N PRO A 148 -9.14 -4.81 4.68
CA PRO A 148 -10.21 -5.80 4.56
C PRO A 148 -11.56 -5.25 4.08
N SER A 149 -11.89 -4.01 4.44
CA SER A 149 -13.11 -3.33 3.99
C SER A 149 -13.05 -2.87 2.52
N VAL A 150 -11.89 -2.98 1.87
CA VAL A 150 -11.68 -2.61 0.47
C VAL A 150 -11.64 -3.85 -0.43
N ALA A 151 -10.60 -4.68 -0.29
CA ALA A 151 -10.44 -5.90 -1.09
C ALA A 151 -9.76 -7.06 -0.35
N ASP A 152 -9.20 -6.81 0.84
CA ASP A 152 -8.47 -7.78 1.64
C ASP A 152 -7.39 -8.53 0.84
N THR A 153 -6.60 -7.84 0.01
CA THR A 153 -5.60 -8.49 -0.86
C THR A 153 -4.39 -9.10 -0.11
N ASN A 154 -4.31 -8.94 1.21
CA ASN A 154 -3.30 -9.57 2.09
C ASN A 154 -3.87 -10.64 3.06
N GLY A 155 -5.12 -11.05 2.91
CA GLY A 155 -5.73 -12.08 3.75
C GLY A 155 -5.00 -13.44 3.70
N ASN A 156 -5.09 -14.22 4.78
CA ASN A 156 -4.38 -15.51 4.94
C ASN A 156 -4.78 -16.57 3.89
N ASP A 157 -5.92 -16.41 3.23
CA ASP A 157 -6.43 -17.30 2.19
C ASP A 157 -6.09 -16.79 0.76
N ASN A 158 -5.28 -15.74 0.64
CA ASN A 158 -4.92 -15.19 -0.65
C ASN A 158 -3.80 -15.94 -1.36
N PRO A 159 -3.80 -15.88 -2.71
CA PRO A 159 -2.65 -16.33 -3.48
C PRO A 159 -1.43 -15.52 -3.07
N LYS A 160 -0.24 -16.09 -3.25
CA LYS A 160 1.01 -15.37 -3.06
C LYS A 160 1.00 -14.11 -3.93
N GLU A 161 1.23 -12.95 -3.32
CA GLU A 161 1.34 -11.67 -4.02
C GLU A 161 2.46 -11.74 -5.07
N VAL A 162 2.17 -11.22 -6.26
CA VAL A 162 3.12 -11.07 -7.36
C VAL A 162 3.25 -9.59 -7.71
N TYR A 163 4.48 -9.13 -7.94
CA TYR A 163 4.80 -7.69 -8.00
C TYR A 163 5.26 -7.24 -9.38
N SER A 164 5.95 -8.10 -10.14
CA SER A 164 6.45 -7.69 -11.45
C SER A 164 5.32 -7.63 -12.47
N LYS A 165 5.44 -6.71 -13.43
CA LYS A 165 4.47 -6.54 -14.52
C LYS A 165 4.16 -7.85 -15.26
N ASP A 166 5.18 -8.62 -15.58
CA ASP A 166 5.03 -9.87 -16.31
C ASP A 166 4.27 -10.93 -15.48
N GLU A 167 4.56 -11.02 -14.18
CA GLU A 167 3.84 -11.92 -13.28
C GLU A 167 2.38 -11.49 -13.08
N VAL A 168 2.12 -10.19 -12.97
CA VAL A 168 0.76 -9.62 -12.85
C VAL A 168 -0.07 -9.92 -14.10
N LEU A 169 0.49 -9.69 -15.30
CA LEU A 169 -0.17 -9.99 -16.57
C LEU A 169 -0.42 -11.50 -16.71
N LYS A 170 0.57 -12.31 -16.34
CA LYS A 170 0.43 -13.77 -16.31
C LYS A 170 -0.66 -14.22 -15.35
N LEU A 171 -0.74 -13.62 -14.15
CA LEU A 171 -1.78 -13.93 -13.17
C LEU A 171 -3.17 -13.55 -13.70
N ALA A 172 -3.32 -12.35 -14.27
CA ALA A 172 -4.57 -11.89 -14.88
C ALA A 172 -5.05 -12.81 -16.04
N ASN A 173 -4.10 -13.34 -16.82
CA ASN A 173 -4.41 -14.26 -17.91
C ASN A 173 -4.77 -15.66 -17.42
N ASP A 174 -3.91 -16.26 -16.58
CA ASP A 174 -3.98 -17.68 -16.24
C ASP A 174 -4.93 -17.96 -15.07
N LYS A 175 -5.05 -17.00 -14.15
CA LYS A 175 -5.79 -17.15 -12.89
C LYS A 175 -6.54 -15.85 -12.54
N PRO A 176 -7.56 -15.47 -13.32
CA PRO A 176 -8.27 -14.19 -13.14
C PRO A 176 -8.91 -14.04 -11.75
N ALA A 177 -9.35 -15.13 -11.12
CA ALA A 177 -9.87 -15.07 -9.75
C ALA A 177 -8.79 -14.68 -8.71
N ASP A 178 -7.54 -15.08 -8.94
CA ASP A 178 -6.40 -14.75 -8.09
C ASP A 178 -5.91 -13.31 -8.38
N ALA A 179 -5.95 -12.87 -9.63
CA ALA A 179 -5.66 -11.49 -10.00
C ALA A 179 -6.59 -10.47 -9.30
N LEU A 180 -7.88 -10.80 -9.15
CA LEU A 180 -8.84 -10.00 -8.37
C LEU A 180 -8.60 -10.02 -6.85
N ARG A 181 -7.56 -10.75 -6.38
CA ARG A 181 -7.11 -10.81 -4.98
C ARG A 181 -5.66 -10.36 -4.81
N ASN A 182 -5.01 -9.84 -5.86
CA ASN A 182 -3.61 -9.41 -5.84
C ASN A 182 -3.54 -7.88 -5.93
N ALA A 183 -2.88 -7.24 -4.96
CA ALA A 183 -2.85 -5.78 -4.86
C ALA A 183 -2.13 -5.13 -6.06
N SER A 184 -1.09 -5.78 -6.58
CA SER A 184 -0.38 -5.29 -7.76
C SER A 184 -1.27 -5.30 -9.00
N ASN A 185 -2.23 -6.22 -9.15
CA ASN A 185 -3.13 -6.15 -10.31
C ASN A 185 -3.98 -4.87 -10.31
N TYR A 186 -4.41 -4.41 -9.13
CA TYR A 186 -5.10 -3.13 -8.97
C TYR A 186 -4.19 -1.92 -9.22
N HIS A 187 -2.93 -1.98 -8.75
CA HIS A 187 -1.99 -0.88 -8.96
C HIS A 187 -1.66 -0.65 -10.44
N TYR A 188 -1.58 -1.73 -11.23
CA TYR A 188 -1.17 -1.68 -12.63
C TYR A 188 -2.37 -1.24 -13.47
N PHE A 189 -3.57 -1.70 -13.11
CA PHE A 189 -4.81 -1.18 -13.67
C PHE A 189 -4.91 0.34 -13.51
N LEU A 190 -4.75 0.86 -12.27
CA LEU A 190 -4.86 2.30 -12.03
C LEU A 190 -3.77 3.09 -12.76
N GLY A 191 -2.52 2.59 -12.75
CA GLY A 191 -1.41 3.20 -13.46
C GLY A 191 -1.64 3.29 -14.97
N ALA A 192 -2.09 2.21 -15.59
CA ALA A 192 -2.40 2.19 -17.02
C ALA A 192 -3.61 3.06 -17.36
N PHE A 193 -4.62 3.13 -16.48
CA PHE A 193 -5.78 4.00 -16.65
C PHE A 193 -5.41 5.49 -16.60
N LEU A 194 -4.60 5.89 -15.61
CA LEU A 194 -4.21 7.29 -15.41
C LEU A 194 -3.21 7.78 -16.46
N TYR A 195 -2.18 6.98 -16.73
CA TYR A 195 -0.98 7.45 -17.44
C TYR A 195 -0.80 6.81 -18.81
N GLY A 196 -1.66 5.85 -19.16
CA GLY A 196 -1.56 5.10 -20.40
C GLY A 196 -0.47 4.03 -20.36
N GLU A 197 -0.74 2.97 -21.11
CA GLU A 197 0.21 1.96 -21.58
C GLU A 197 -0.32 1.33 -22.86
#